data_AF-A0A949Y0R7-F1
#
_entry.id   AF-A0A949Y0R7-F1
#
_cell.length_a   1.000
_cell.length_b   1.000
_cell.length_c   1.000
_cell.angle_alpha   90.00
_cell.angle_beta   90.00
_cell.angle_gamma   90.00
#
_symmetry.space_group_name_H-M   'P 1'
#
loop_
_entity.id
_entity.type
_entity.pdbx_description
1 polymer ?
#
loop_
_entity_poly.entity_id
_entity_poly.type
_entity_poly.pdbx_seq_one_letter_code
_entity_poly.pdbx_strand_id
1 'polypeptide(L)'
;DGIAKAIASFERVAALSGNSKYDKYVAGDFKALSDSEKRGMVLFGIRLDQDDDFKTDVVLQKARCTLCHAGFNFTDEQFHNLGIGWDEKRSKFADLGRYVIDPIGAKNPADKGAFKTPTVRDVSRTAPYMHDGSLKTLEDVVEHYDKGGNANPFLDKDMRPLKLTAQEQADLVAFMKALTGEELKVALPTLPVGPDGKSPDPRAALRAPAPKAAWNVFHPSVR
;
A
#
# COMPACT_ATOMS: atom_id res chain seq x y z
N ASP A 1 5.35 17.16 22.96
CA ASP A 1 5.16 15.77 23.43
C ASP A 1 3.72 15.34 23.67
N GLY A 2 2.91 16.07 24.46
CA GLY A 2 1.55 15.65 24.81
C GLY A 2 0.60 15.45 23.61
N ILE A 3 0.60 16.39 22.65
CA ILE A 3 -0.22 16.30 21.43
C ILE A 3 0.18 15.06 20.59
N ALA A 4 1.48 14.85 20.37
CA ALA A 4 1.97 13.71 19.59
C ALA A 4 1.57 12.36 20.23
N LYS A 5 1.66 12.24 21.56
CA LYS A 5 1.23 11.03 22.29
C LYS A 5 -0.28 10.80 22.20
N ALA A 6 -1.08 11.86 22.24
CA ALA A 6 -2.54 11.76 22.10
C ALA A 6 -2.93 11.27 20.69
N ILE A 7 -2.33 11.86 19.64
CA ILE A 7 -2.54 11.44 18.24
C ILE A 7 -2.11 9.99 18.04
N ALA A 8 -0.90 9.62 18.47
CA ALA A 8 -0.42 8.24 18.34
C ALA A 8 -1.31 7.23 19.09
N SER A 9 -1.90 7.62 20.22
CA SER A 9 -2.84 6.76 20.95
C SER A 9 -4.15 6.56 20.20
N PHE A 10 -4.66 7.61 19.56
CA PHE A 10 -5.84 7.51 18.70
C PHE A 10 -5.56 6.66 17.45
N GLU A 11 -4.44 6.88 16.76
CA GLU A 11 -4.07 6.14 15.56
C GLU A 11 -3.91 4.64 15.83
N ARG A 12 -3.41 4.25 17.01
CA ARG A 12 -3.30 2.84 17.44
C ARG A 12 -4.63 2.07 17.51
N VAL A 13 -5.75 2.77 17.62
CA VAL A 13 -7.09 2.15 17.70
C VAL A 13 -7.97 2.47 16.50
N ALA A 14 -7.86 3.69 15.96
CA ALA A 14 -8.72 4.17 14.89
C ALA A 14 -8.26 3.79 13.49
N ALA A 15 -6.95 3.53 13.30
CA ALA A 15 -6.37 3.19 12.00
C ALA A 15 -6.13 1.67 11.82
N LEU A 16 -6.68 0.83 12.69
CA LEU A 16 -6.57 -0.62 12.56
C LEU A 16 -7.57 -1.13 11.52
N SER A 17 -7.04 -1.70 10.44
CA SER A 17 -7.81 -2.53 9.53
C SER A 17 -7.96 -3.92 10.14
N GLY A 18 -9.19 -4.36 10.37
CA GLY A 18 -9.47 -5.68 10.94
C GLY A 18 -10.79 -6.25 10.45
N ASN A 19 -10.99 -7.54 10.74
CA ASN A 19 -12.19 -8.30 10.35
C ASN A 19 -12.43 -8.35 8.83
N SER A 20 -11.35 -8.30 8.03
CA SER A 20 -11.42 -8.52 6.59
C SER A 20 -11.84 -9.96 6.27
N LYS A 21 -12.21 -10.24 5.01
CA LYS A 21 -12.50 -11.62 4.59
C LYS A 21 -11.29 -12.54 4.80
N TYR A 22 -10.09 -12.01 4.56
CA TYR A 22 -8.85 -12.75 4.83
C TYR A 22 -8.68 -13.03 6.33
N ASP A 23 -8.96 -12.07 7.21
CA ASP A 23 -8.85 -12.32 8.65
C ASP A 23 -9.86 -13.38 9.12
N LYS A 24 -11.09 -13.38 8.56
CA LYS A 24 -12.11 -14.41 8.83
C LYS A 24 -11.66 -15.79 8.34
N TYR A 25 -11.02 -15.86 7.18
CA TYR A 25 -10.41 -17.08 6.66
C TYR A 25 -9.33 -17.64 7.57
N VAL A 26 -8.39 -16.78 8.00
CA VAL A 26 -7.32 -17.16 8.94
C VAL A 26 -7.89 -17.60 10.30
N ALA A 27 -9.05 -17.09 10.70
CA ALA A 27 -9.77 -17.51 11.90
C ALA A 27 -10.57 -18.82 11.74
N GLY A 28 -10.51 -19.48 10.58
CA GLY A 28 -11.14 -20.78 10.31
C GLY A 28 -12.45 -20.72 9.51
N ASP A 29 -12.94 -19.53 9.13
CA ASP A 29 -14.06 -19.40 8.19
C ASP A 29 -13.57 -19.51 6.75
N PHE A 30 -13.28 -20.74 6.32
CA PHE A 30 -12.76 -21.01 4.97
C PHE A 30 -13.72 -20.61 3.83
N LYS A 31 -14.99 -20.31 4.14
CA LYS A 31 -15.98 -19.83 3.19
C LYS A 31 -15.98 -18.31 3.05
N ALA A 32 -15.24 -17.59 3.90
CA ALA A 32 -15.12 -16.13 3.83
C ALA A 32 -14.44 -15.66 2.53
N LEU A 33 -13.50 -16.47 2.00
CA LEU A 33 -12.87 -16.24 0.70
C LEU A 33 -13.55 -17.09 -0.38
N SER A 34 -13.84 -16.45 -1.51
CA SER A 34 -14.19 -17.11 -2.76
C SER A 34 -12.98 -17.82 -3.38
N ASP A 35 -13.24 -18.74 -4.31
CA ASP A 35 -12.19 -19.46 -5.04
C ASP A 35 -11.20 -18.53 -5.77
N SER A 36 -11.68 -17.40 -6.30
CA SER A 36 -10.83 -16.38 -6.94
C SER A 36 -9.92 -15.70 -5.93
N GLU A 37 -10.44 -15.31 -4.77
CA GLU A 37 -9.65 -14.71 -3.69
C GLU A 37 -8.62 -15.72 -3.13
N LYS A 38 -8.97 -17.02 -3.06
CA LYS A 38 -8.06 -18.10 -2.67
C LYS A 38 -6.95 -18.33 -3.70
N ARG A 39 -7.25 -18.36 -5.00
CA ARG A 39 -6.20 -18.41 -6.05
C ARG A 39 -5.29 -17.19 -5.97
N GLY A 40 -5.86 -16.00 -5.78
CA GLY A 40 -5.09 -14.77 -5.59
C GLY A 40 -4.16 -14.83 -4.39
N MET A 41 -4.64 -15.36 -3.26
CA MET A 41 -3.83 -15.58 -2.05
C MET A 41 -2.63 -16.50 -2.32
N VAL A 42 -2.85 -17.58 -3.06
CA VAL A 42 -1.78 -18.52 -3.45
C VAL A 42 -0.78 -17.87 -4.41
N LEU A 43 -1.25 -17.15 -5.43
CA LEU A 43 -0.39 -16.39 -6.35
C LEU A 43 0.46 -15.36 -5.62
N PHE A 44 -0.15 -14.64 -4.67
CA PHE A 44 0.50 -13.64 -3.82
C PHE A 44 1.65 -14.26 -3.02
N GLY A 45 1.47 -15.51 -2.57
CA GLY A 45 2.49 -16.31 -1.89
C GLY A 45 2.09 -16.81 -0.51
N ILE A 46 0.79 -16.78 -0.19
CA ILE A 46 0.24 -17.26 1.08
C ILE A 46 -0.38 -18.63 0.84
N ARG A 47 -0.07 -19.59 1.73
CA ARG A 47 -0.60 -20.95 1.64
C ARG A 47 -2.05 -20.99 2.12
N LEU A 48 -2.85 -21.82 1.46
CA LEU A 48 -4.16 -22.22 1.97
C LEU A 48 -3.97 -22.98 3.28
N ASP A 49 -4.96 -22.91 4.15
CA ASP A 49 -5.01 -23.76 5.33
C ASP A 49 -5.12 -25.23 4.92
N GLN A 50 -4.53 -26.11 5.72
CA GLN A 50 -4.53 -27.56 5.45
C GLN A 50 -5.94 -28.19 5.59
N ASP A 51 -6.82 -27.55 6.35
CA ASP A 51 -8.20 -27.98 6.59
C ASP A 51 -9.19 -27.39 5.57
N ASP A 52 -8.72 -26.57 4.61
CA ASP A 52 -9.53 -26.05 3.51
C ASP A 52 -9.61 -27.08 2.35
N ASP A 53 -10.83 -27.44 1.97
CA ASP A 53 -11.08 -28.37 0.87
C ASP A 53 -10.72 -27.80 -0.51
N PHE A 54 -10.59 -26.47 -0.63
CA PHE A 54 -10.27 -25.82 -1.90
C PHE A 54 -8.93 -26.30 -2.48
N LYS A 55 -8.96 -26.78 -3.72
CA LYS A 55 -7.77 -27.20 -4.46
C LYS A 55 -7.42 -26.13 -5.50
N THR A 56 -6.23 -25.57 -5.34
CA THR A 56 -5.74 -24.54 -6.26
C THR A 56 -5.02 -25.17 -7.45
N ASP A 57 -5.21 -24.55 -8.60
CA ASP A 57 -4.58 -24.86 -9.89
C ASP A 57 -3.45 -23.88 -10.24
N VAL A 58 -3.23 -22.84 -9.43
CA VAL A 58 -2.18 -21.84 -9.63
C VAL A 58 -0.92 -22.19 -8.86
N VAL A 59 0.21 -21.64 -9.32
CA VAL A 59 1.51 -21.87 -8.68
C VAL A 59 1.67 -20.95 -7.47
N LEU A 60 1.97 -21.54 -6.31
CA LEU A 60 2.28 -20.79 -5.07
C LEU A 60 3.39 -19.78 -5.31
N GLN A 61 3.16 -18.54 -4.89
CA GLN A 61 4.14 -17.44 -4.94
C GLN A 61 4.61 -17.11 -6.36
N LYS A 62 3.84 -17.43 -7.40
CA LYS A 62 4.15 -17.05 -8.79
C LYS A 62 4.29 -15.53 -8.93
N ALA A 63 3.44 -14.76 -8.23
CA ALA A 63 3.47 -13.30 -8.27
C ALA A 63 4.53 -12.68 -7.33
N ARG A 64 5.12 -13.49 -6.43
CA ARG A 64 6.24 -13.10 -5.55
C ARG A 64 5.95 -11.93 -4.60
N CYS A 65 4.68 -11.59 -4.36
CA CYS A 65 4.30 -10.43 -3.55
C CYS A 65 4.79 -10.54 -2.10
N THR A 66 4.81 -11.75 -1.53
CA THR A 66 5.31 -12.00 -0.16
C THR A 66 6.80 -11.82 0.05
N LEU A 67 7.58 -11.52 -1.00
CA LEU A 67 9.00 -11.14 -0.82
C LEU A 67 9.15 -9.82 -0.09
N CYS A 68 8.20 -8.89 -0.26
CA CYS A 68 8.16 -7.61 0.43
C CYS A 68 6.89 -7.45 1.27
N HIS A 69 5.73 -7.94 0.80
CA HIS A 69 4.47 -7.82 1.53
C HIS A 69 4.24 -9.03 2.46
N ALA A 70 4.96 -9.06 3.58
CA ALA A 70 4.98 -10.18 4.51
C ALA A 70 4.44 -9.83 5.91
N GLY A 71 4.19 -10.87 6.71
CA GLY A 71 3.75 -10.74 8.09
C GLY A 71 2.33 -10.21 8.25
N PHE A 72 1.95 -9.90 9.49
CA PHE A 72 0.59 -9.51 9.84
C PHE A 72 0.13 -8.22 9.13
N ASN A 73 1.04 -7.27 8.94
CA ASN A 73 0.75 -5.98 8.30
C ASN A 73 1.06 -5.98 6.79
N PHE A 74 1.43 -7.12 6.20
CA PHE A 74 1.78 -7.23 4.78
C PHE A 74 2.84 -6.21 4.31
N THR A 75 3.91 -6.07 5.10
CA THR A 75 5.07 -5.25 4.78
C THR A 75 6.26 -5.79 5.56
N ASP A 76 7.42 -5.79 4.91
CA ASP A 76 8.72 -6.09 5.49
C ASP A 76 9.38 -4.85 6.13
N GLU A 77 8.71 -3.70 6.04
CA GLU A 77 9.18 -2.40 6.50
C GLU A 77 10.50 -1.95 5.84
N GLN A 78 10.88 -2.60 4.73
CA GLN A 78 12.07 -2.28 3.93
C GLN A 78 11.74 -1.31 2.79
N PHE A 79 12.76 -0.96 2.01
CA PHE A 79 12.68 0.02 0.92
C PHE A 79 13.09 -0.64 -0.39
N HIS A 80 12.27 -0.47 -1.42
CA HIS A 80 12.49 -1.08 -2.72
C HIS A 80 12.24 -0.09 -3.84
N ASN A 81 13.00 -0.22 -4.92
CA ASN A 81 12.83 0.55 -6.13
C ASN A 81 12.03 -0.28 -7.14
N LEU A 82 10.84 0.22 -7.49
CA LEU A 82 9.92 -0.38 -8.47
C LEU A 82 10.00 0.30 -9.84
N GLY A 83 10.86 1.30 -9.99
CA GLY A 83 11.02 2.13 -11.20
C GLY A 83 9.99 3.25 -11.37
N ILE A 84 9.12 3.47 -10.38
CA ILE A 84 8.17 4.59 -10.42
C ILE A 84 8.94 5.92 -10.34
N GLY A 85 8.57 6.89 -11.18
CA GLY A 85 9.20 8.22 -11.22
C GLY A 85 10.56 8.31 -11.93
N TRP A 86 11.02 7.25 -12.61
CA TRP A 86 12.24 7.28 -13.43
C TRP A 86 12.01 7.99 -14.77
N ASP A 87 12.81 9.02 -15.06
CA ASP A 87 12.87 9.70 -16.35
C ASP A 87 14.04 9.13 -17.16
N GLU A 88 13.74 8.26 -18.13
CA GLU A 88 14.75 7.59 -18.96
C GLU A 88 15.61 8.60 -19.75
N LYS A 89 14.98 9.64 -20.32
CA LYS A 89 15.66 10.64 -21.15
C LYS A 89 16.67 11.45 -20.34
N ARG A 90 16.35 11.72 -19.07
CA ARG A 90 17.22 12.48 -18.17
C ARG A 90 18.06 11.60 -17.26
N SER A 91 17.85 10.28 -17.30
CA SER A 91 18.50 9.28 -16.45
C SER A 91 18.49 9.66 -14.97
N LYS A 92 17.32 10.10 -14.47
CA LYS A 92 17.14 10.52 -13.07
C LYS A 92 15.74 10.25 -12.57
N PHE A 93 15.59 10.16 -11.24
CA PHE A 93 14.29 10.18 -10.59
C PHE A 93 13.79 11.61 -10.37
N ALA A 94 12.47 11.78 -10.37
CA ALA A 94 11.82 12.99 -9.88
C ALA A 94 11.98 13.13 -8.34
N ASP A 95 11.88 12.00 -7.62
CA ASP A 95 12.12 11.90 -6.18
C ASP A 95 13.11 10.75 -5.90
N LEU A 96 14.16 11.04 -5.12
CA LEU A 96 15.20 10.08 -4.78
C LEU A 96 14.80 9.14 -3.64
N GLY A 97 13.67 9.37 -2.96
CA GLY A 97 13.11 8.47 -1.95
C GLY A 97 14.05 8.29 -0.74
N ARG A 98 14.25 7.05 -0.32
CA ARG A 98 15.06 6.70 0.86
C ARG A 98 16.45 7.34 0.84
N TYR A 99 17.06 7.43 -0.35
CA TYR A 99 18.40 7.97 -0.52
C TYR A 99 18.59 9.36 0.09
N VAL A 100 17.59 10.27 0.10
CA VAL A 100 17.77 11.60 0.70
C VAL A 100 17.79 11.59 2.22
N ILE A 101 17.17 10.58 2.84
CA ILE A 101 17.03 10.43 4.29
C ILE A 101 18.27 9.79 4.91
N ASP A 102 19.00 8.95 4.17
CA ASP A 102 20.17 8.27 4.73
C ASP A 102 21.23 9.26 5.23
N PRO A 103 21.98 8.94 6.31
CA PRO A 103 23.04 9.82 6.80
C PRO A 103 24.09 10.13 5.71
N ILE A 104 24.68 11.32 5.75
CA ILE A 104 25.66 11.80 4.75
C ILE A 104 26.85 10.82 4.58
N GLY A 105 27.28 10.14 5.65
CA GLY A 105 28.34 9.13 5.61
C GLY A 105 27.89 7.69 5.35
N ALA A 106 26.59 7.46 5.15
CA ALA A 106 25.99 6.13 4.99
C ALA A 106 25.06 6.05 3.76
N LYS A 107 25.24 6.95 2.80
CA LYS A 107 24.47 6.94 1.55
C LYS A 107 24.74 5.65 0.78
N ASN A 108 23.67 4.92 0.46
CA ASN A 108 23.74 3.74 -0.38
C ASN A 108 23.08 4.04 -1.74
N PRO A 109 23.81 3.97 -2.88
CA PRO A 109 23.23 4.23 -4.19
C PRO A 109 22.00 3.38 -4.53
N ALA A 110 21.87 2.18 -3.97
CA ALA A 110 20.71 1.31 -4.18
C ALA A 110 19.41 1.89 -3.60
N ASP A 111 19.49 2.84 -2.65
CA ASP A 111 18.32 3.48 -2.05
C ASP A 111 17.72 4.59 -2.95
N LYS A 112 18.33 4.88 -4.11
CA LYS A 112 17.80 5.86 -5.06
C LYS A 112 16.51 5.37 -5.69
N GLY A 113 15.44 6.15 -5.52
CA GLY A 113 14.11 5.79 -5.99
C GLY A 113 13.48 4.64 -5.19
N ALA A 114 14.08 4.27 -4.06
CA ALA A 114 13.54 3.24 -3.17
C ALA A 114 12.55 3.86 -2.19
N PHE A 115 11.37 3.23 -2.08
CA PHE A 115 10.30 3.65 -1.17
C PHE A 115 9.93 2.50 -0.25
N LYS A 116 9.45 2.87 0.94
CA LYS A 116 9.02 1.90 1.94
C LYS A 116 7.90 1.02 1.37
N THR A 117 7.98 -0.29 1.57
CA THR A 117 6.89 -1.22 1.24
C THR A 117 5.64 -0.82 2.02
N PRO A 118 4.54 -0.37 1.37
CA PRO A 118 3.31 -0.06 2.08
C PRO A 118 2.61 -1.35 2.52
N THR A 119 1.74 -1.26 3.52
CA THR A 119 0.78 -2.34 3.78
C THR A 119 -0.20 -2.48 2.61
N VAL A 120 -0.67 -3.70 2.35
CA VAL A 120 -1.79 -3.94 1.42
C VAL A 120 -3.14 -4.17 2.14
N ARG A 121 -3.20 -3.96 3.47
CA ARG A 121 -4.49 -3.88 4.18
C ARG A 121 -5.26 -2.63 3.73
N ASP A 122 -6.56 -2.78 3.48
CA ASP A 122 -7.44 -1.73 2.96
C ASP A 122 -6.98 -1.10 1.62
N VAL A 123 -6.08 -1.73 0.88
CA VAL A 123 -5.51 -1.15 -0.35
C VAL A 123 -6.58 -0.80 -1.39
N SER A 124 -7.72 -1.51 -1.41
CA SER A 124 -8.81 -1.19 -2.33
C SER A 124 -9.51 0.16 -2.08
N ARG A 125 -9.20 0.85 -0.97
CA ARG A 125 -9.79 2.15 -0.57
C ARG A 125 -8.85 3.34 -0.80
N THR A 126 -7.61 3.10 -1.22
CA THR A 126 -6.54 4.10 -1.17
C THR A 126 -6.03 4.51 -2.55
N ALA A 127 -6.86 4.38 -3.59
CA ALA A 127 -6.51 4.90 -4.91
C ALA A 127 -6.36 6.45 -4.87
N PRO A 128 -5.48 7.04 -5.70
CA PRO A 128 -4.54 6.39 -6.62
C PRO A 128 -3.33 5.77 -5.90
N TYR A 129 -2.60 4.90 -6.61
CA TYR A 129 -1.52 4.07 -6.06
C TYR A 129 -0.14 4.58 -6.40
N MET A 130 0.86 4.00 -5.74
CA MET A 130 2.27 4.41 -5.72
C MET A 130 2.50 5.75 -5.02
N HIS A 131 3.76 6.08 -4.75
CA HIS A 131 4.13 7.29 -4.01
C HIS A 131 3.82 8.59 -4.77
N ASP A 132 3.69 8.52 -6.10
CA ASP A 132 3.40 9.65 -6.99
C ASP A 132 1.95 9.68 -7.50
N GLY A 133 1.13 8.69 -7.13
CA GLY A 133 -0.26 8.57 -7.59
C GLY A 133 -0.41 8.25 -9.08
N SER A 134 0.65 7.75 -9.73
CA SER A 134 0.67 7.51 -11.19
C SER A 134 -0.28 6.40 -11.66
N LEU A 135 -0.56 5.41 -10.80
CA LEU A 135 -1.40 4.26 -11.13
C LEU A 135 -2.81 4.45 -10.53
N LYS A 136 -3.86 4.24 -11.32
CA LYS A 136 -5.23 4.61 -10.92
C LYS A 136 -6.00 3.45 -10.31
N THR A 137 -5.69 2.24 -10.73
CA THR A 137 -6.43 1.01 -10.40
C THR A 137 -5.50 -0.06 -9.84
N LEU A 138 -6.06 -1.05 -9.12
CA LEU A 138 -5.27 -2.19 -8.64
C LEU A 138 -4.80 -3.05 -9.82
N GLU A 139 -5.56 -3.05 -10.89
CA GLU A 139 -5.26 -3.67 -12.16
C GLU A 139 -3.98 -3.06 -12.77
N ASP A 140 -3.86 -1.72 -12.79
CA ASP A 140 -2.63 -1.03 -13.23
C ASP A 140 -1.41 -1.41 -12.35
N VAL A 141 -1.64 -1.56 -11.04
CA VAL A 141 -0.59 -1.97 -10.08
C VAL A 141 -0.11 -3.38 -10.40
N VAL A 142 -1.01 -4.35 -10.55
CA VAL A 142 -0.66 -5.73 -10.87
C VAL A 142 0.04 -5.81 -12.23
N GLU A 143 -0.41 -5.04 -13.22
CA GLU A 143 0.23 -4.98 -14.53
C GLU A 143 1.67 -4.43 -14.45
N HIS A 144 1.91 -3.41 -13.61
CA HIS A 144 3.26 -2.87 -13.37
C HIS A 144 4.20 -3.94 -12.80
N TYR A 145 3.74 -4.71 -11.82
CA TYR A 145 4.52 -5.81 -11.25
C TYR A 145 4.71 -6.96 -12.24
N ASP A 146 3.68 -7.31 -13.04
CA ASP A 146 3.77 -8.37 -14.04
C ASP A 146 4.81 -8.07 -15.14
N LYS A 147 4.98 -6.78 -15.48
CA LYS A 147 6.04 -6.31 -16.39
C LYS A 147 7.44 -6.30 -15.76
N GLY A 148 7.55 -6.43 -14.43
CA GLY A 148 8.81 -6.33 -13.70
C GLY A 148 9.23 -4.90 -13.38
N GLY A 149 8.29 -3.95 -13.34
CA GLY A 149 8.54 -2.53 -13.07
C GLY A 149 9.22 -1.78 -14.22
N ASN A 150 9.66 -0.55 -13.94
CA ASN A 150 10.35 0.27 -14.95
C ASN A 150 11.87 0.14 -14.79
N ALA A 151 12.54 -0.38 -15.83
CA ALA A 151 13.98 -0.60 -15.83
C ALA A 151 14.76 0.68 -15.51
N ASN A 152 15.68 0.58 -14.54
CA ASN A 152 16.61 1.63 -14.16
C ASN A 152 17.83 1.03 -13.44
N PRO A 153 18.96 1.76 -13.29
CA PRO A 153 20.18 1.23 -12.69
C PRO A 153 20.08 0.81 -11.22
N PHE A 154 19.01 1.21 -10.52
CA PHE A 154 18.81 0.98 -9.09
C PHE A 154 17.57 0.12 -8.81
N LEU A 155 16.97 -0.48 -9.86
CA LEU A 155 15.78 -1.31 -9.74
C LEU A 155 16.05 -2.48 -8.79
N ASP A 156 15.07 -2.80 -7.94
CA ASP A 156 15.19 -3.94 -7.04
C ASP A 156 15.37 -5.25 -7.82
N LYS A 157 16.30 -6.09 -7.36
CA LYS A 157 16.65 -7.36 -8.02
C LYS A 157 15.48 -8.34 -8.14
N ASP A 158 14.47 -8.22 -7.29
CA ASP A 158 13.29 -9.09 -7.29
C ASP A 158 12.24 -8.64 -8.31
N MET A 159 12.37 -7.44 -8.87
CA MET A 159 11.52 -6.92 -9.93
C MET A 159 11.90 -7.53 -11.27
N ARG A 160 11.03 -8.43 -11.75
CA ARG A 160 11.20 -9.14 -13.01
C ARG A 160 9.84 -9.54 -13.59
N PRO A 161 9.73 -9.74 -14.91
CA PRO A 161 8.47 -10.16 -15.52
C PRO A 161 7.93 -11.46 -14.91
N LEU A 162 6.66 -11.45 -14.51
CA LEU A 162 6.01 -12.57 -13.80
C LEU A 162 5.27 -13.51 -14.75
N LYS A 163 4.87 -13.02 -15.93
CA LYS A 163 4.12 -13.75 -16.97
C LYS A 163 2.81 -14.32 -16.43
N LEU A 164 2.08 -13.48 -15.72
CA LEU A 164 0.75 -13.79 -15.21
C LEU A 164 -0.25 -13.80 -16.36
N THR A 165 -1.16 -14.77 -16.34
CA THR A 165 -2.33 -14.76 -17.21
C THR A 165 -3.33 -13.70 -16.74
N ALA A 166 -4.24 -13.28 -17.62
CA ALA A 166 -5.30 -12.32 -17.25
C ALA A 166 -6.14 -12.82 -16.04
N GLN A 167 -6.38 -14.13 -15.94
CA GLN A 167 -7.10 -14.70 -14.81
C GLN A 167 -6.29 -14.60 -13.51
N GLU A 168 -4.99 -14.89 -13.55
CA GLU A 168 -4.11 -14.77 -12.38
C GLU A 168 -4.00 -13.32 -11.90
N GLN A 169 -3.96 -12.35 -12.82
CA GLN A 169 -3.98 -10.93 -12.46
C GLN A 169 -5.31 -10.55 -11.79
N ALA A 170 -6.44 -11.00 -12.34
CA ALA A 170 -7.76 -10.75 -11.75
C ALA A 170 -7.91 -11.39 -10.36
N ASP A 171 -7.41 -12.62 -10.17
CA ASP A 171 -7.42 -13.32 -8.89
C ASP A 171 -6.56 -12.58 -7.85
N LEU A 172 -5.37 -12.07 -8.21
CA LEU A 172 -4.57 -11.21 -7.32
C LEU A 172 -5.33 -9.96 -6.87
N VAL A 173 -6.00 -9.28 -7.80
CA VAL A 173 -6.83 -8.11 -7.46
C VAL A 173 -7.98 -8.49 -6.54
N ALA A 174 -8.63 -9.63 -6.77
CA ALA A 174 -9.68 -10.14 -5.90
C ALA A 174 -9.15 -10.37 -4.48
N PHE A 175 -7.98 -11.01 -4.34
CA PHE A 175 -7.34 -11.21 -3.05
C PHE A 175 -7.00 -9.89 -2.35
N MET A 176 -6.41 -8.92 -3.06
CA MET A 176 -6.11 -7.60 -2.48
C MET A 176 -7.37 -6.88 -1.98
N LYS A 177 -8.51 -7.03 -2.68
CA LYS A 177 -9.81 -6.52 -2.22
C LYS A 177 -10.33 -7.26 -0.97
N ALA A 178 -9.97 -8.54 -0.80
CA ALA A 178 -10.34 -9.34 0.37
C ALA A 178 -9.55 -8.98 1.64
N LEU A 179 -8.48 -8.19 1.52
CA LEU A 179 -7.70 -7.62 2.63
C LEU A 179 -8.32 -6.34 3.22
N THR A 180 -9.45 -5.89 2.65
CA THR A 180 -10.18 -4.72 3.13
C THR A 180 -11.02 -5.08 4.35
N GLY A 181 -10.75 -4.40 5.46
CA GLY A 181 -11.39 -4.62 6.75
C GLY A 181 -12.76 -3.94 6.86
N GLU A 182 -13.49 -4.27 7.92
CA GLU A 182 -14.69 -3.53 8.28
C GLU A 182 -14.32 -2.10 8.68
N GLU A 183 -15.07 -1.12 8.20
CA GLU A 183 -14.80 0.28 8.51
C GLU A 183 -15.08 0.56 9.99
N LEU A 184 -14.07 1.06 10.70
CA LEU A 184 -14.22 1.42 12.10
C LEU A 184 -15.05 2.70 12.20
N LYS A 185 -16.25 2.59 12.77
CA LYS A 185 -17.13 3.74 12.99
C LYS A 185 -16.61 4.59 14.14
N VAL A 186 -15.70 5.51 13.84
CA VAL A 186 -15.23 6.51 14.80
C VAL A 186 -16.30 7.59 14.95
N ALA A 187 -16.82 7.77 16.16
CA ALA A 187 -17.70 8.90 16.45
C ALA A 187 -16.91 10.21 16.36
N LEU A 188 -17.43 11.18 15.60
CA LEU A 188 -16.79 12.49 15.51
C LEU A 188 -16.86 13.19 16.88
N PRO A 189 -15.71 13.59 17.45
CA PRO A 189 -15.69 14.25 18.74
C PRO A 189 -16.29 15.66 18.62
N THR A 190 -16.94 16.14 19.68
CA THR A 190 -17.20 17.57 19.82
C THR A 190 -15.88 18.27 20.09
N LEU A 191 -15.54 19.24 19.25
CA LEU A 191 -14.31 20.01 19.42
C LEU A 191 -14.47 20.99 20.61
N PRO A 192 -13.37 21.32 21.31
CA PRO A 192 -13.43 22.31 22.38
C PRO A 192 -13.84 23.68 21.84
N VAL A 193 -14.49 24.47 22.69
CA VAL A 193 -14.89 25.84 22.38
C VAL A 193 -13.64 26.71 22.24
N GLY A 194 -13.55 27.46 21.14
CA GLY A 194 -12.46 28.40 20.89
C GLY A 194 -12.58 29.68 21.73
N PRO A 195 -11.56 30.55 21.67
CA PRO A 195 -11.58 31.85 22.36
C PRO A 195 -12.74 32.77 21.95
N ASP A 196 -13.35 32.52 20.78
CA ASP A 196 -14.51 33.22 20.24
C ASP A 196 -15.86 32.69 20.77
N GLY A 197 -15.83 31.73 21.69
CA GLY A 197 -17.01 31.11 22.27
C GLY A 197 -17.70 30.09 21.37
N LYS A 198 -17.09 29.72 20.23
CA LYS A 198 -17.68 28.77 19.26
C LYS A 198 -16.85 27.49 19.18
N SER A 199 -17.51 26.35 19.05
CA SER A 199 -16.85 25.10 18.65
C SER A 199 -16.84 25.00 17.13
N PRO A 200 -15.68 24.77 16.48
CA PRO A 200 -15.65 24.40 15.07
C PRO A 200 -16.46 23.12 14.83
N ASP A 201 -17.18 23.03 13.70
CA ASP A 201 -17.85 21.79 13.29
C ASP A 201 -16.81 20.83 12.69
N PRO A 202 -16.53 19.68 13.34
CA PRO A 202 -15.56 18.71 12.82
C PRO A 202 -15.95 18.18 11.43
N ARG A 203 -17.24 18.18 11.07
CA ARG A 203 -17.69 17.74 9.72
C ARG A 203 -17.26 18.70 8.62
N ALA A 204 -17.03 19.98 8.93
CA ALA A 204 -16.53 20.94 7.96
C ALA A 204 -15.10 20.57 7.50
N ALA A 205 -14.28 19.98 8.38
CA ALA A 205 -12.92 19.53 8.07
C ALA A 205 -12.87 18.24 7.22
N LEU A 206 -13.97 17.48 7.15
CA LEU A 206 -14.06 16.25 6.36
C LEU A 206 -14.40 16.51 4.88
N ARG A 207 -14.78 17.75 4.52
CA ARG A 207 -15.01 18.11 3.14
C ARG A 207 -13.65 18.21 2.45
N ALA A 208 -13.43 17.36 1.44
CA ALA A 208 -12.23 17.47 0.61
C ALA A 208 -12.10 18.92 0.12
N PRO A 209 -10.91 19.55 0.25
CA PRO A 209 -10.70 20.87 -0.34
C PRO A 209 -11.03 20.78 -1.82
N ALA A 210 -11.76 21.77 -2.35
CA ALA A 210 -11.97 21.88 -3.80
C ALA A 210 -10.60 21.72 -4.49
N PRO A 211 -10.52 21.00 -5.62
CA PRO A 211 -9.25 20.74 -6.28
C PRO A 211 -8.61 22.06 -6.69
N LYS A 212 -7.78 22.62 -5.81
CA LYS A 212 -6.83 23.66 -6.16
C LYS A 212 -5.78 22.94 -6.98
N ALA A 213 -5.48 23.49 -8.15
CA ALA A 213 -4.37 23.10 -9.00
C ALA A 213 -3.18 22.67 -8.12
N ALA A 214 -2.95 21.36 -8.12
CA ALA A 214 -2.04 20.70 -7.20
C ALA A 214 -0.60 21.17 -7.46
N TRP A 215 0.25 21.00 -6.44
CA TRP A 215 1.71 21.12 -6.46
C TRP A 215 2.29 22.54 -6.33
N ASN A 216 2.26 23.14 -5.13
CA ASN A 216 3.22 24.17 -4.72
C ASN A 216 3.20 24.39 -3.19
N VAL A 217 3.48 23.35 -2.39
CA VAL A 217 3.69 23.55 -0.93
C VAL A 217 4.85 22.72 -0.33
N PHE A 218 5.39 21.72 -1.03
CA PHE A 218 6.50 20.92 -0.49
C PHE A 218 7.73 20.89 -1.40
N HIS A 219 8.22 22.05 -1.83
CA HIS A 219 9.62 22.21 -2.25
C HIS A 219 10.05 23.64 -1.87
N PRO A 220 10.91 23.86 -0.87
CA PRO A 220 11.59 25.14 -0.77
C PRO A 220 12.46 25.26 -2.01
N SER A 221 12.18 26.29 -2.80
CA SER A 221 13.00 26.68 -3.94
C SER A 221 14.44 26.89 -3.47
N VAL A 222 15.33 25.98 -3.84
CA VAL A 222 16.77 26.23 -3.81
C VAL A 222 17.02 27.24 -4.93
N ARG A 223 17.42 28.45 -4.54
CA ARG A 223 17.94 29.48 -5.45
C ARG A 223 19.27 29.05 -6.04
#